data_AF-A0A838H6M1-F1
#
_entry.id   AF-A0A838H6M1-F1
#
_cell.length_a   1.000
_cell.length_b   1.000
_cell.length_c   1.000
_cell.angle_alpha   90.00
_cell.angle_beta   90.00
_cell.angle_gamma   90.00
#
_symmetry.space_group_name_H-M   'P 1'
#
loop_
_entity.id
_entity.type
_entity.pdbx_description
1 polymer ?
#
loop_
_entity_poly.entity_id
_entity_poly.type
_entity_poly.pdbx_seq_one_letter_code
_entity_poly.pdbx_strand_id
1 'polypeptide(L)'
;MTRQSVAKAHEKIQELAWEPLYHEPVAHYGTDYTFSKAKKRDPLKQVLRSYFPMEEEKDHRVYGAADGAIRGNMFRQVQERWLEWQKLFLSIIPLPEISAARAMPLLFRTVPNPELHNGQAIQMIDEVRHSTIQQNLKRLYMNNYIDPAGFNNSLRNFQNDYCGSIGRQFAEGFITGDAITAASVYLTVVAETAFTNVLFVAMPAEAAANGDYLLPTVFHSVQSDESRHISNGYATLLMALADEGNHQLLERDLRYAWWNNHRVVDAAIGTFIEYGTKDRRKDR
;
A
#
# COMPACT_ATOMS: atom_id res chain seq x y z
N MET A 1 32.38 11.11 -12.07
CA MET A 1 32.26 10.88 -10.61
C MET A 1 31.90 9.42 -10.39
N THR A 2 32.72 8.66 -9.67
CA THR A 2 32.39 7.27 -9.28
C THR A 2 31.14 7.27 -8.41
N ARG A 3 30.13 6.45 -8.75
CA ARG A 3 28.91 6.30 -7.94
C ARG A 3 29.35 5.81 -6.55
N GLN A 4 29.09 6.59 -5.51
CA GLN A 4 29.22 6.11 -4.13
C GLN A 4 28.35 4.86 -3.94
N SER A 5 28.84 3.88 -3.19
CA SER A 5 28.08 2.66 -2.87
C SER A 5 26.82 3.01 -2.08
N VAL A 6 25.67 2.41 -2.46
CA VAL A 6 24.39 2.56 -1.74
C VAL A 6 24.54 2.21 -0.27
N ALA A 7 25.29 1.16 0.06
CA ALA A 7 25.56 0.77 1.45
C ALA A 7 26.31 1.86 2.23
N LYS A 8 27.31 2.49 1.61
CA LYS A 8 28.06 3.59 2.24
C LYS A 8 27.20 4.84 2.44
N ALA A 9 26.28 5.11 1.51
CA ALA A 9 25.34 6.21 1.65
C ALA A 9 24.29 5.93 2.74
N HIS A 10 23.81 4.68 2.85
CA HIS A 10 22.85 4.25 3.88
C HIS A 10 23.45 4.33 5.28
N GLU A 11 24.72 3.95 5.46
CA GLU A 11 25.44 4.09 6.75
C GLU A 11 25.45 5.54 7.27
N LYS A 12 25.38 6.53 6.38
CA LYS A 12 25.31 7.96 6.76
C LYS A 12 23.97 8.39 7.33
N ILE A 13 22.88 7.64 7.15
CA ILE A 13 21.56 8.01 7.64
C ILE A 13 21.53 8.07 9.17
N GLN A 14 22.21 7.13 9.85
CA GLN A 14 22.32 7.15 11.32
C GLN A 14 23.08 8.39 11.82
N GLU A 15 24.03 8.92 11.05
CA GLU A 15 24.79 10.12 11.42
C GLU A 15 23.91 11.40 11.41
N LEU A 16 22.73 11.34 10.80
CA LEU A 16 21.77 12.45 10.78
C LEU A 16 20.86 12.47 12.02
N ALA A 17 20.90 11.44 12.87
CA ALA A 17 20.14 11.41 14.11
C ALA A 17 20.92 12.09 15.25
N TRP A 18 20.21 12.80 16.12
CA TRP A 18 20.79 13.40 17.33
C TRP A 18 19.79 13.34 18.48
N GLU A 19 20.30 13.29 19.71
CA GLU A 19 19.50 13.46 20.92
C GLU A 19 19.43 14.95 21.27
N PRO A 20 18.23 15.56 21.36
CA PRO A 20 18.10 16.97 21.71
C PRO A 20 18.61 17.27 23.12
N LEU A 21 19.37 18.36 23.28
CA LEU A 21 19.94 18.78 24.57
C LEU A 21 19.16 19.92 25.26
N TYR A 22 18.27 20.59 24.52
CA TYR A 22 17.65 21.85 24.94
C TYR A 22 16.11 21.79 24.99
N HIS A 23 15.51 20.65 24.68
CA HIS A 23 14.09 20.40 24.90
C HIS A 23 13.81 18.90 25.00
N GLU A 24 12.73 18.55 25.69
CA GLU A 24 12.15 17.20 25.66
C GLU A 24 11.38 17.02 24.35
N PRO A 25 11.63 15.97 23.55
CA PRO A 25 10.86 15.69 22.35
C PRO A 25 9.38 15.47 22.66
N VAL A 26 8.49 16.10 21.88
CA VAL A 26 7.05 15.89 22.02
C VAL A 26 6.65 14.56 21.37
N ALA A 27 6.03 13.68 22.15
CA ALA A 27 5.36 12.48 21.63
C ALA A 27 4.01 12.88 21.00
N HIS A 28 3.97 13.05 19.67
CA HIS A 28 2.74 13.44 18.96
C HIS A 28 1.72 12.30 18.87
N TYR A 29 2.21 11.06 18.84
CA TYR A 29 1.39 9.86 18.78
C TYR A 29 1.82 8.91 19.90
N GLY A 30 0.85 8.37 20.64
CA GLY A 30 1.09 7.43 21.72
C GLY A 30 1.34 6.02 21.21
N THR A 31 2.09 5.25 22.00
CA THR A 31 2.19 3.80 21.85
C THR A 31 2.29 3.12 23.21
N ASP A 32 1.64 1.97 23.37
CA ASP A 32 1.75 1.09 24.53
C ASP A 32 2.99 0.17 24.43
N TYR A 33 3.63 0.11 23.25
CA TYR A 33 4.78 -0.75 22.99
C TYR A 33 6.08 -0.19 23.57
N THR A 34 6.94 -1.08 24.07
CA THR A 34 8.31 -0.75 24.50
C THR A 34 9.35 -1.30 23.54
N PHE A 35 10.45 -0.56 23.33
CA PHE A 35 11.53 -0.92 22.40
C PHE A 35 12.92 -0.97 23.07
N SER A 36 12.95 -1.13 24.39
CA SER A 36 14.17 -1.00 25.21
C SER A 36 15.28 -2.00 24.84
N LYS A 37 14.90 -3.19 24.37
CA LYS A 37 15.79 -4.31 24.01
C LYS A 37 16.02 -4.44 22.49
N ALA A 38 15.45 -3.54 21.69
CA ALA A 38 15.44 -3.66 20.23
C ALA A 38 16.82 -3.42 19.61
N LYS A 39 17.20 -4.27 18.64
CA LYS A 39 18.35 -3.99 17.77
C LYS A 39 17.93 -3.02 16.67
N LYS A 40 18.64 -1.91 16.54
CA LYS A 40 18.39 -0.88 15.51
C LYS A 40 19.10 -1.22 14.21
N ARG A 41 18.49 -2.06 13.36
CA ARG A 41 19.01 -2.38 12.01
C ARG A 41 17.88 -2.38 10.99
N ASP A 42 18.10 -1.76 9.84
CA ASP A 42 17.22 -1.84 8.66
C ASP A 42 17.64 -3.01 7.74
N PRO A 43 16.74 -3.96 7.44
CA PRO A 43 17.03 -5.10 6.58
C PRO A 43 17.16 -4.77 5.07
N LEU A 44 16.60 -3.67 4.56
CA LEU A 44 16.51 -3.41 3.10
C LEU A 44 17.34 -2.22 2.60
N LYS A 45 18.15 -1.60 3.48
CA LYS A 45 19.17 -0.57 3.18
C LYS A 45 18.83 0.36 2.02
N GLN A 46 17.80 1.19 2.19
CA GLN A 46 17.28 2.02 1.10
C GLN A 46 17.83 3.45 1.14
N VAL A 47 18.10 4.04 -0.02
CA VAL A 47 18.49 5.45 -0.14
C VAL A 47 17.69 6.14 -1.24
N LEU A 48 17.25 7.39 -1.00
CA LEU A 48 16.43 8.15 -1.95
C LEU A 48 17.08 8.29 -3.34
N ARG A 49 18.40 8.32 -3.42
CA ARG A 49 19.13 8.43 -4.69
C ARG A 49 18.89 7.24 -5.63
N SER A 50 18.71 6.03 -5.12
CA SER A 50 18.39 4.85 -5.94
C SER A 50 16.89 4.70 -6.16
N TYR A 51 16.08 5.28 -5.28
CA TYR A 51 14.63 5.22 -5.31
C TYR A 51 14.03 5.92 -6.53
N PHE A 52 14.28 7.22 -6.72
CA PHE A 52 13.60 7.99 -7.78
C PHE A 52 13.82 7.45 -9.21
N PRO A 53 15.05 7.09 -9.63
CA PRO A 53 15.24 6.53 -10.98
C PRO A 53 14.55 5.17 -11.17
N MET A 54 14.40 4.39 -10.09
CA MET A 54 13.70 3.10 -10.12
C MET A 54 12.19 3.32 -10.31
N GLU A 55 11.59 4.25 -9.58
CA GLU A 55 10.17 4.58 -9.72
C GLU A 55 9.85 5.27 -11.05
N GLU A 56 10.74 6.14 -11.53
CA GLU A 56 10.60 6.79 -12.84
C GLU A 56 10.51 5.78 -13.98
N GLU A 57 11.37 4.76 -14.00
CA GLU A 57 11.35 3.71 -15.01
C GLU A 57 10.04 2.89 -14.96
N LYS A 58 9.51 2.61 -13.77
CA LYS A 58 8.22 1.93 -13.61
C LYS A 58 7.09 2.77 -14.19
N ASP A 59 7.03 4.04 -13.84
CA ASP A 59 6.01 4.96 -14.32
C ASP A 59 6.04 5.13 -15.84
N HIS A 60 7.23 5.30 -16.44
CA HIS A 60 7.37 5.37 -17.89
C HIS A 60 6.76 4.15 -18.60
N ARG A 61 6.92 2.94 -18.05
CA ARG A 61 6.32 1.72 -18.62
C ARG A 61 4.81 1.71 -18.48
N VAL A 62 4.27 2.11 -17.32
CA VAL A 62 2.83 2.19 -17.10
C VAL A 62 2.17 3.19 -18.05
N TYR A 63 2.73 4.39 -18.17
CA TYR A 63 2.19 5.42 -19.07
C TYR A 63 2.36 5.05 -20.55
N GLY A 64 3.44 4.36 -20.93
CA GLY A 64 3.60 3.82 -22.27
C GLY A 64 2.53 2.76 -22.62
N ALA A 65 2.19 1.89 -21.67
CA ALA A 65 1.11 0.91 -21.85
C ALA A 65 -0.27 1.58 -21.96
N ALA A 66 -0.52 2.65 -21.20
CA ALA A 66 -1.75 3.44 -21.31
C ALA A 66 -1.98 4.00 -22.71
N ASP A 67 -0.93 4.57 -23.30
CA ASP A 67 -0.95 5.09 -24.68
C ASP A 67 -1.19 3.98 -25.72
N GLY A 68 -0.55 2.81 -25.52
CA GLY A 68 -0.83 1.60 -26.30
C GLY A 68 -2.30 1.16 -26.23
N ALA A 69 -2.90 1.16 -25.04
CA ALA A 69 -4.29 0.74 -24.84
C ALA A 69 -5.32 1.67 -25.49
N ILE A 70 -5.04 2.98 -25.48
CA ILE A 70 -5.87 3.98 -26.18
C ILE A 70 -5.81 3.73 -27.69
N ARG A 71 -4.61 3.63 -28.28
CA ARG A 71 -4.47 3.39 -29.72
C ARG A 71 -5.02 2.03 -30.17
N GLY A 72 -4.85 1.01 -29.33
CA GLY A 72 -5.34 -0.34 -29.59
C GLY A 72 -6.85 -0.50 -29.39
N ASN A 73 -7.57 0.55 -28.97
CA ASN A 73 -9.00 0.51 -28.66
C ASN A 73 -9.36 -0.62 -27.67
N MET A 74 -8.48 -0.87 -26.70
CA MET A 74 -8.58 -2.03 -25.80
C MET A 74 -9.78 -1.90 -24.84
N PHE A 75 -10.20 -0.67 -24.53
CA PHE A 75 -11.39 -0.37 -23.72
C PHE A 75 -12.72 -0.84 -24.33
N ARG A 76 -12.75 -1.13 -25.65
CA ARG A 76 -13.92 -1.69 -26.34
C ARG A 76 -13.90 -3.22 -26.41
N GLN A 77 -12.77 -3.83 -26.08
CA GLN A 77 -12.55 -5.27 -26.15
C GLN A 77 -12.62 -5.93 -24.77
N VAL A 78 -12.48 -5.12 -23.72
CA VAL A 78 -12.59 -5.57 -22.34
C VAL A 78 -14.00 -6.07 -22.02
N GLN A 79 -14.07 -7.08 -21.17
CA GLN A 79 -15.34 -7.65 -20.77
C GLN A 79 -16.10 -6.67 -19.86
N GLU A 80 -17.33 -6.33 -20.26
CA GLU A 80 -18.13 -5.29 -19.61
C GLU A 80 -18.41 -5.59 -18.13
N ARG A 81 -18.81 -6.82 -17.81
CA ARG A 81 -19.07 -7.23 -16.41
C ARG A 81 -17.85 -6.98 -15.53
N TRP A 82 -16.64 -7.30 -15.98
CA TRP A 82 -15.41 -7.02 -15.26
C TRP A 82 -15.28 -5.52 -14.97
N LEU A 83 -15.37 -4.67 -15.99
CA LEU A 83 -15.25 -3.21 -15.82
C LEU A 83 -16.33 -2.60 -14.95
N GLU A 84 -17.55 -3.13 -14.97
CA GLU A 84 -18.61 -2.71 -14.05
C GLU A 84 -18.23 -2.94 -12.59
N TRP A 85 -17.61 -4.08 -12.27
CA TRP A 85 -17.10 -4.34 -10.91
C TRP A 85 -15.88 -3.48 -10.56
N GLN A 86 -15.08 -3.07 -11.55
CA GLN A 86 -13.95 -2.17 -11.30
C GLN A 86 -14.35 -0.78 -10.88
N LYS A 87 -15.60 -0.36 -11.15
CA LYS A 87 -16.16 0.89 -10.60
C LYS A 87 -16.19 0.85 -9.07
N LEU A 88 -16.45 -0.31 -8.47
CA LEU A 88 -16.45 -0.49 -7.01
C LEU A 88 -15.03 -0.68 -6.48
N PHE A 89 -14.22 -1.51 -7.15
CA PHE A 89 -12.84 -1.75 -6.72
C PHE A 89 -12.00 -0.46 -6.73
N LEU A 90 -12.00 0.30 -7.83
CA LEU A 90 -11.24 1.53 -7.98
C LEU A 90 -11.89 2.76 -7.32
N SER A 91 -13.10 2.63 -6.76
CA SER A 91 -13.64 3.63 -5.83
C SER A 91 -13.06 3.44 -4.43
N ILE A 92 -12.74 2.20 -4.04
CA ILE A 92 -12.22 1.83 -2.72
C ILE A 92 -10.71 2.02 -2.67
N ILE A 93 -9.94 1.25 -3.44
CA ILE A 93 -8.50 1.03 -3.21
C ILE A 93 -7.65 2.30 -3.12
N PRO A 94 -7.84 3.36 -3.94
CA PRO A 94 -6.99 4.55 -3.83
C PRO A 94 -7.04 5.26 -2.47
N LEU A 95 -8.09 5.06 -1.67
CA LEU A 95 -8.16 5.65 -0.34
C LEU A 95 -7.27 4.94 0.69
N PRO A 96 -7.34 3.60 0.86
CA PRO A 96 -6.35 2.84 1.62
C PRO A 96 -4.91 3.28 1.31
N GLU A 97 -4.55 3.45 0.04
CA GLU A 97 -3.20 3.93 -0.33
C GLU A 97 -2.88 5.30 0.30
N ILE A 98 -3.72 6.33 0.09
CA ILE A 98 -3.42 7.64 0.68
C ILE A 98 -3.52 7.64 2.22
N SER A 99 -4.28 6.72 2.80
CA SER A 99 -4.31 6.52 4.25
C SER A 99 -3.01 5.86 4.75
N ALA A 100 -2.47 4.90 4.01
CA ALA A 100 -1.16 4.29 4.28
C ALA A 100 -0.04 5.34 4.19
N ALA A 101 -0.10 6.25 3.21
CA ALA A 101 0.81 7.40 3.13
C ALA A 101 0.76 8.23 4.42
N ARG A 102 -0.45 8.48 4.94
CA ARG A 102 -0.66 9.23 6.19
C ARG A 102 -0.26 8.45 7.43
N ALA A 103 -0.22 7.12 7.37
CA ALA A 103 0.16 6.24 8.48
C ALA A 103 1.67 6.26 8.72
N MET A 104 2.49 6.37 7.68
CA MET A 104 3.95 6.30 7.83
C MET A 104 4.54 7.33 8.80
N PRO A 105 4.15 8.63 8.77
CA PRO A 105 4.62 9.61 9.74
C PRO A 105 4.25 9.31 11.20
N LEU A 106 3.22 8.48 11.48
CA LEU A 106 2.88 8.09 12.86
C LEU A 106 4.01 7.27 13.48
N LEU A 107 4.83 6.58 12.66
CA LEU A 107 5.90 5.71 13.10
C LEU A 107 7.24 6.43 13.34
N PHE A 108 7.41 7.65 12.82
CA PHE A 108 8.69 8.39 12.86
C PHE A 108 9.16 8.72 14.28
N ARG A 109 8.25 8.85 15.25
CA ARG A 109 8.60 9.11 16.66
C ARG A 109 8.31 7.95 17.60
N THR A 110 7.57 6.95 17.14
CA THR A 110 7.19 5.80 17.97
C THR A 110 8.15 4.62 17.79
N VAL A 111 8.75 4.46 16.60
CA VAL A 111 9.81 3.46 16.37
C VAL A 111 11.18 4.12 16.58
N PRO A 112 11.99 3.73 17.57
CA PRO A 112 13.26 4.41 17.86
C PRO A 112 14.42 3.94 16.97
N ASN A 113 14.26 4.03 15.64
CA ASN A 113 15.26 3.61 14.66
C ASN A 113 15.33 4.57 13.44
N PRO A 114 16.34 5.46 13.38
CA PRO A 114 16.50 6.43 12.28
C PRO A 114 16.63 5.81 10.88
N GLU A 115 17.27 4.64 10.74
CA GLU A 115 17.31 3.93 9.46
C GLU A 115 15.91 3.54 8.98
N LEU A 116 15.05 3.12 9.91
CA LEU A 116 13.69 2.69 9.58
C LEU A 116 12.79 3.89 9.26
N HIS A 117 13.05 5.07 9.83
CA HIS A 117 12.34 6.30 9.45
C HIS A 117 12.53 6.64 7.99
N ASN A 118 13.72 6.40 7.43
CA ASN A 118 13.96 6.58 6.00
C ASN A 118 13.17 5.55 5.17
N GLY A 119 13.10 4.29 5.60
CA GLY A 119 12.26 3.27 4.95
C GLY A 119 10.76 3.62 4.98
N GLN A 120 10.26 4.13 6.11
CA GLN A 120 8.89 4.62 6.27
C GLN A 120 8.63 5.87 5.41
N ALA A 121 9.60 6.77 5.28
CA ALA A 121 9.49 7.93 4.40
C ALA A 121 9.42 7.53 2.92
N ILE A 122 10.17 6.49 2.51
CA ILE A 122 10.07 5.92 1.16
C ILE A 122 8.70 5.30 0.94
N GLN A 123 8.21 4.50 1.89
CA GLN A 123 6.86 3.94 1.81
C GLN A 123 5.81 5.04 1.69
N MET A 124 5.92 6.14 2.45
CA MET A 124 5.00 7.29 2.29
C MET A 124 4.93 7.80 0.84
N ILE A 125 6.07 7.86 0.15
CA ILE A 125 6.13 8.31 -1.25
C ILE A 125 5.52 7.25 -2.18
N ASP A 126 5.80 5.97 -1.93
CA ASP A 126 5.18 4.85 -2.64
C ASP A 126 3.65 4.92 -2.55
N GLU A 127 3.11 5.15 -1.35
CA GLU A 127 1.65 5.19 -1.17
C GLU A 127 0.98 6.40 -1.84
N VAL A 128 1.68 7.54 -1.93
CA VAL A 128 1.21 8.67 -2.75
C VAL A 128 1.22 8.29 -4.22
N ARG A 129 2.27 7.59 -4.69
CA ARG A 129 2.34 7.05 -6.04
C ARG A 129 1.21 6.05 -6.31
N HIS A 130 0.94 5.12 -5.40
CA HIS A 130 -0.11 4.11 -5.51
C HIS A 130 -1.50 4.75 -5.67
N SER A 131 -1.84 5.68 -4.77
CA SER A 131 -3.09 6.45 -4.86
C SER A 131 -3.21 7.17 -6.21
N THR A 132 -2.17 7.89 -6.62
CA THR A 132 -2.23 8.72 -7.85
C THR A 132 -2.29 7.89 -9.13
N ILE A 133 -1.51 6.81 -9.23
CA ILE A 133 -1.48 5.96 -10.43
C ILE A 133 -2.80 5.18 -10.60
N GLN A 134 -3.39 4.71 -9.50
CA GLN A 134 -4.69 4.03 -9.52
C GLN A 134 -5.84 5.01 -9.83
N GLN A 135 -5.78 6.26 -9.34
CA GLN A 135 -6.74 7.30 -9.72
C GLN A 135 -6.62 7.65 -11.21
N ASN A 136 -5.40 7.67 -11.76
CA ASN A 136 -5.20 7.87 -13.18
C ASN A 136 -5.74 6.68 -14.01
N LEU A 137 -5.57 5.44 -13.55
CA LEU A 137 -6.21 4.27 -14.18
C LEU A 137 -7.74 4.44 -14.25
N LYS A 138 -8.36 4.83 -13.13
CA LYS A 138 -9.79 5.13 -13.08
C LYS A 138 -10.18 6.23 -14.07
N ARG A 139 -9.37 7.29 -14.19
CA ARG A 139 -9.58 8.36 -15.17
C ARG A 139 -9.52 7.84 -16.61
N LEU A 140 -8.61 6.92 -16.91
CA LEU A 140 -8.52 6.29 -18.24
C LEU A 140 -9.78 5.47 -18.56
N TYR A 141 -10.28 4.68 -17.60
CA TYR A 141 -11.55 3.96 -17.77
C TYR A 141 -12.72 4.93 -17.96
N MET A 142 -12.83 5.97 -17.13
CA MET A 142 -13.85 7.01 -17.27
C MET A 142 -13.86 7.66 -18.66
N ASN A 143 -12.70 7.87 -19.28
CA ASN A 143 -12.62 8.57 -20.55
C ASN A 143 -12.85 7.67 -21.78
N ASN A 144 -12.60 6.37 -21.67
CA ASN A 144 -12.49 5.49 -22.84
C ASN A 144 -13.42 4.27 -22.81
N TYR A 145 -13.89 3.84 -21.63
CA TYR A 145 -14.84 2.75 -21.51
C TYR A 145 -16.26 3.19 -21.88
N ILE A 146 -17.11 2.23 -22.27
CA ILE A 146 -18.44 2.51 -22.83
C ILE A 146 -19.40 3.13 -21.81
N ASP A 147 -19.24 2.79 -20.53
CA ASP A 147 -20.05 3.33 -19.43
C ASP A 147 -19.16 4.03 -18.38
N PRO A 148 -19.01 5.35 -18.47
CA PRO A 148 -18.18 6.12 -17.55
C PRO A 148 -18.85 6.37 -16.19
N ALA A 149 -20.15 6.11 -16.06
CA ALA A 149 -20.89 6.36 -14.83
C ALA A 149 -20.39 5.42 -13.72
N GLY A 150 -20.14 5.96 -12.54
CA GLY A 150 -19.50 5.25 -11.43
C GLY A 150 -18.03 5.61 -11.29
N PHE A 151 -17.26 5.62 -12.39
CA PHE A 151 -15.87 6.09 -12.35
C PHE A 151 -15.79 7.61 -12.17
N ASN A 152 -16.69 8.36 -12.80
CA ASN A 152 -16.71 9.83 -12.77
C ASN A 152 -17.19 10.45 -11.45
N ASN A 153 -17.87 9.68 -10.60
CA ASN A 153 -18.48 10.17 -9.37
C ASN A 153 -18.02 9.40 -8.13
N SER A 154 -17.10 8.44 -8.28
CA SER A 154 -16.65 7.55 -7.22
C SER A 154 -16.22 8.30 -5.95
N LEU A 155 -15.46 9.39 -6.10
CA LEU A 155 -14.93 10.16 -4.96
C LEU A 155 -16.03 10.94 -4.23
N ARG A 156 -17.01 11.46 -4.96
CA ARG A 156 -18.17 12.13 -4.35
C ARG A 156 -19.06 11.12 -3.62
N ASN A 157 -19.22 9.94 -4.20
CA ASN A 157 -20.10 8.90 -3.68
C ASN A 157 -19.46 8.09 -2.55
N PHE A 158 -18.15 8.17 -2.39
CA PHE A 158 -17.39 7.43 -1.39
C PHE A 158 -17.93 7.56 0.04
N GLN A 159 -18.44 8.73 0.44
CA GLN A 159 -19.06 8.91 1.76
C GLN A 159 -20.56 8.60 1.80
N ASN A 160 -21.18 8.40 0.64
CA ASN A 160 -22.62 8.36 0.42
C ASN A 160 -23.14 6.97 -0.01
N ASP A 161 -22.25 5.97 -0.14
CA ASP A 161 -22.61 4.61 -0.51
C ASP A 161 -21.97 3.54 0.40
N TYR A 162 -22.46 2.31 0.26
CA TYR A 162 -22.01 1.18 1.07
C TYR A 162 -20.58 0.75 0.73
N CYS A 163 -20.16 0.87 -0.53
CA CYS A 163 -18.83 0.46 -0.96
C CYS A 163 -17.75 1.36 -0.35
N GLY A 164 -17.99 2.66 -0.33
CA GLY A 164 -17.09 3.60 0.34
C GLY A 164 -17.09 3.44 1.86
N SER A 165 -18.18 2.95 2.47
CA SER A 165 -18.18 2.56 3.90
C SER A 165 -17.22 1.39 4.19
N ILE A 166 -17.16 0.38 3.31
CA ILE A 166 -16.17 -0.70 3.39
C ILE A 166 -14.75 -0.14 3.26
N GLY A 167 -14.53 0.71 2.24
CA GLY A 167 -13.24 1.34 2.02
C GLY A 167 -12.76 2.21 3.20
N ARG A 168 -13.67 2.95 3.85
CA ARG A 168 -13.35 3.74 5.05
C ARG A 168 -12.97 2.87 6.22
N GLN A 169 -13.74 1.81 6.51
CA GLN A 169 -13.39 0.88 7.59
C GLN A 169 -11.94 0.41 7.42
N PHE A 170 -11.58 0.02 6.20
CA PHE A 170 -10.27 -0.53 5.92
C PHE A 170 -9.18 0.53 6.05
N ALA A 171 -9.36 1.67 5.38
CA ALA A 171 -8.38 2.75 5.31
C ALA A 171 -8.19 3.48 6.65
N GLU A 172 -9.25 3.77 7.39
CA GLU A 172 -9.18 4.52 8.65
C GLU A 172 -8.48 3.71 9.75
N GLY A 173 -8.51 2.37 9.66
CA GLY A 173 -7.75 1.48 10.55
C GLY A 173 -6.23 1.69 10.49
N PHE A 174 -5.70 2.23 9.39
CA PHE A 174 -4.27 2.49 9.22
C PHE A 174 -3.76 3.68 10.05
N ILE A 175 -4.66 4.57 10.46
CA ILE A 175 -4.31 5.86 11.08
C ILE A 175 -5.02 6.08 12.42
N THR A 176 -5.80 5.12 12.91
CA THR A 176 -6.64 5.28 14.10
C THR A 176 -6.23 4.31 15.20
N GLY A 177 -5.90 4.87 16.38
CA GLY A 177 -5.51 4.11 17.55
C GLY A 177 -4.03 4.28 17.91
N ASP A 178 -3.48 3.30 18.61
CA ASP A 178 -2.05 3.20 18.89
C ASP A 178 -1.24 3.16 17.58
N ALA A 179 -0.14 3.93 17.52
CA ALA A 179 0.63 4.10 16.29
C ALA A 179 1.24 2.79 15.76
N ILE A 180 1.72 1.92 16.65
CA ILE A 180 2.29 0.62 16.26
C ILE A 180 1.19 -0.32 15.83
N THR A 181 0.06 -0.32 16.55
CA THR A 181 -1.13 -1.11 16.17
C THR A 181 -1.63 -0.74 14.78
N ALA A 182 -1.85 0.54 14.52
CA ALA A 182 -2.46 1.03 13.29
C ALA A 182 -1.50 0.98 12.08
N ALA A 183 -0.35 1.63 12.18
CA ALA A 183 0.55 1.82 11.03
C ALA A 183 1.54 0.65 10.84
N SER A 184 1.79 -0.17 11.86
CA SER A 184 2.65 -1.35 11.73
C SER A 184 1.86 -2.65 11.71
N VAL A 185 1.20 -3.04 12.81
CA VAL A 185 0.56 -4.36 12.92
C VAL A 185 -0.60 -4.49 11.95
N TYR A 186 -1.50 -3.51 11.90
CA TYR A 186 -2.68 -3.54 11.05
C TYR A 186 -2.33 -3.35 9.57
N LEU A 187 -1.56 -2.31 9.25
CA LEU A 187 -1.18 -1.98 7.87
C LEU A 187 -0.06 -2.90 7.34
N THR A 188 1.19 -2.68 7.75
CA THR A 188 2.33 -3.33 7.08
C THR A 188 2.43 -4.83 7.33
N VAL A 189 2.22 -5.28 8.56
CA VAL A 189 2.36 -6.70 8.94
C VAL A 189 1.19 -7.54 8.48
N VAL A 190 -0.04 -7.01 8.50
CA VAL A 190 -1.24 -7.78 8.15
C VAL A 190 -1.82 -7.36 6.80
N ALA A 191 -2.27 -6.12 6.64
CA ALA A 191 -2.91 -5.69 5.40
C ALA A 191 -1.99 -5.91 4.20
N GLU A 192 -0.76 -5.37 4.25
CA GLU A 192 0.17 -5.42 3.13
C GLU A 192 0.74 -6.81 2.90
N THR A 193 1.31 -7.39 3.95
CA THR A 193 1.99 -8.68 3.83
C THR A 193 1.02 -9.83 3.53
N ALA A 194 -0.14 -9.89 4.19
CA ALA A 194 -1.04 -11.04 4.07
C ALA A 194 -2.15 -10.86 3.02
N PHE A 195 -2.59 -9.62 2.75
CA PHE A 195 -3.76 -9.38 1.89
C PHE A 195 -3.44 -8.60 0.61
N THR A 196 -2.91 -7.37 0.67
CA THR A 196 -2.78 -6.52 -0.53
C THR A 196 -1.65 -6.99 -1.45
N ASN A 197 -0.54 -7.51 -0.94
CA ASN A 197 0.48 -8.08 -1.81
C ASN A 197 -0.05 -9.28 -2.62
N VAL A 198 -0.92 -10.11 -2.03
CA VAL A 198 -1.59 -11.22 -2.72
C VAL A 198 -2.66 -10.71 -3.68
N LEU A 199 -3.45 -9.72 -3.23
CA LEU A 199 -4.44 -8.99 -4.05
C LEU A 199 -3.84 -8.49 -5.35
N PHE A 200 -2.67 -7.82 -5.27
CA PHE A 200 -2.00 -7.19 -6.40
C PHE A 200 -1.34 -8.21 -7.36
N VAL A 201 -1.51 -9.50 -7.11
CA VAL A 201 -1.22 -10.57 -8.07
C VAL A 201 -2.51 -11.20 -8.57
N ALA A 202 -3.46 -11.49 -7.68
CA ALA A 202 -4.73 -12.15 -8.03
C ALA A 202 -5.63 -11.28 -8.93
N MET A 203 -5.82 -10.00 -8.58
CA MET A 203 -6.66 -9.08 -9.35
C MET A 203 -6.14 -8.86 -10.77
N PRO A 204 -4.83 -8.59 -11.00
CA PRO A 204 -4.24 -8.58 -12.34
C PRO A 204 -4.46 -9.84 -13.16
N ALA A 205 -4.33 -11.02 -12.57
CA ALA A 205 -4.53 -12.27 -13.30
C ALA A 205 -5.97 -12.38 -13.84
N GLU A 206 -6.96 -12.03 -13.02
CA GLU A 206 -8.37 -12.02 -13.44
C GLU A 206 -8.69 -10.89 -14.43
N ALA A 207 -8.05 -9.73 -14.28
CA ALA A 207 -8.19 -8.62 -15.22
C ALA A 207 -7.74 -9.02 -16.63
N ALA A 208 -6.54 -9.59 -16.74
CA ALA A 208 -5.98 -10.03 -18.02
C ALA A 208 -6.88 -11.07 -18.70
N ALA A 209 -7.41 -12.02 -17.92
CA ALA A 209 -8.33 -13.03 -18.45
C ALA A 209 -9.68 -12.48 -18.92
N ASN A 210 -10.08 -11.29 -18.44
CA ASN A 210 -11.29 -10.59 -18.87
C ASN A 210 -10.99 -9.45 -19.87
N GLY A 211 -9.79 -9.45 -20.47
CA GLY A 211 -9.40 -8.50 -21.53
C GLY A 211 -9.01 -7.11 -21.01
N ASP A 212 -8.79 -6.95 -19.71
CA ASP A 212 -8.31 -5.71 -19.11
C ASP A 212 -6.79 -5.79 -18.94
N TYR A 213 -6.08 -5.01 -19.74
CA TYR A 213 -4.62 -5.02 -19.77
C TYR A 213 -4.00 -3.87 -19.00
N LEU A 214 -4.77 -2.84 -18.63
CA LEU A 214 -4.25 -1.69 -17.90
C LEU A 214 -4.21 -1.93 -16.40
N LEU A 215 -5.22 -2.60 -15.83
CA LEU A 215 -5.17 -2.96 -14.42
C LEU A 215 -3.95 -3.81 -14.09
N PRO A 216 -3.64 -4.89 -14.83
CA PRO A 216 -2.42 -5.66 -14.57
C PRO A 216 -1.16 -4.80 -14.64
N THR A 217 -1.04 -3.92 -15.63
CA THR A 217 0.15 -3.07 -15.76
C THR A 217 0.32 -2.13 -14.57
N VAL A 218 -0.76 -1.49 -14.12
CA VAL A 218 -0.73 -0.59 -12.97
C VAL A 218 -0.45 -1.35 -11.68
N PHE A 219 -1.22 -2.41 -11.41
CA PHE A 219 -1.17 -3.12 -10.13
C PHE A 219 0.08 -3.98 -9.98
N HIS A 220 0.65 -4.55 -11.05
CA HIS A 220 1.96 -5.19 -10.95
C HIS A 220 3.09 -4.17 -10.73
N SER A 221 2.95 -2.95 -11.26
CA SER A 221 3.91 -1.89 -10.97
C SER A 221 3.86 -1.46 -9.50
N VAL A 222 2.66 -1.35 -8.93
CA VAL A 222 2.44 -1.10 -7.49
C VAL A 222 2.95 -2.27 -6.65
N GLN A 223 2.62 -3.52 -7.01
CA GLN A 223 3.06 -4.73 -6.30
C GLN A 223 4.59 -4.82 -6.15
N SER A 224 5.35 -4.31 -7.13
CA SER A 224 6.81 -4.31 -7.07
C SER A 224 7.38 -3.43 -5.93
N ASP A 225 6.56 -2.56 -5.34
CA ASP A 225 6.91 -1.69 -4.22
C ASP A 225 6.67 -2.32 -2.86
N GLU A 226 5.65 -3.16 -2.76
CA GLU A 226 5.18 -3.82 -1.53
C GLU A 226 6.28 -4.54 -0.75
N SER A 227 7.29 -5.09 -1.45
CA SER A 227 8.43 -5.73 -0.78
C SER A 227 9.17 -4.80 0.19
N ARG A 228 9.21 -3.50 -0.09
CA ARG A 228 9.79 -2.47 0.79
C ARG A 228 8.92 -2.25 2.02
N HIS A 229 7.61 -2.33 1.86
CA HIS A 229 6.62 -2.06 2.90
C HIS A 229 6.54 -3.22 3.89
N ILE A 230 6.50 -4.45 3.36
CA ILE A 230 6.61 -5.70 4.13
C ILE A 230 7.88 -5.68 4.99
N SER A 231 8.98 -5.17 4.45
CA SER A 231 10.24 -5.05 5.18
C SER A 231 10.18 -4.05 6.33
N ASN A 232 9.48 -2.91 6.16
CA ASN A 232 9.25 -1.95 7.23
C ASN A 232 8.43 -2.58 8.37
N GLY A 233 7.37 -3.32 8.02
CA GLY A 233 6.55 -4.05 8.98
C GLY A 233 7.33 -5.12 9.72
N TYR A 234 8.10 -5.93 9.00
CA TYR A 234 8.94 -6.98 9.58
C TYR A 234 9.98 -6.40 10.55
N ALA A 235 10.68 -5.33 10.18
CA ALA A 235 11.67 -4.69 11.04
C ALA A 235 11.03 -4.13 12.33
N THR A 236 9.87 -3.46 12.21
CA THR A 236 9.14 -2.92 13.37
C THR A 236 8.67 -4.06 14.30
N LEU A 237 8.14 -5.14 13.73
CA LEU A 237 7.70 -6.32 14.47
C LEU A 237 8.85 -6.99 15.23
N LEU A 238 10.02 -7.14 14.59
CA LEU A 238 11.22 -7.68 15.25
C LEU A 238 11.69 -6.79 16.41
N MET A 239 11.63 -5.47 16.24
CA MET A 239 11.96 -4.53 17.31
C MET A 239 10.99 -4.68 18.49
N ALA A 240 9.69 -4.82 18.23
CA ALA A 240 8.69 -5.04 19.27
C ALA A 240 8.86 -6.39 19.97
N LEU A 241 9.14 -7.47 19.22
CA LEU A 241 9.37 -8.81 19.76
C LEU A 241 10.61 -8.92 20.65
N ALA A 242 11.59 -8.03 20.48
CA ALA A 242 12.77 -8.01 21.32
C ALA A 242 12.45 -7.68 22.80
N ASP A 243 11.32 -7.01 23.04
CA ASP A 243 10.83 -6.75 24.40
C ASP A 243 9.67 -7.69 24.75
N GLU A 244 9.96 -8.69 25.59
CA GLU A 244 9.00 -9.72 26.01
C GLU A 244 7.72 -9.14 26.64
N GLY A 245 7.78 -7.93 27.20
CA GLY A 245 6.60 -7.24 27.75
C GLY A 245 5.51 -6.99 26.70
N ASN A 246 5.87 -6.91 25.41
CA ASN A 246 4.93 -6.63 24.33
C ASN A 246 4.08 -7.84 23.90
N HIS A 247 4.33 -9.06 24.42
CA HIS A 247 3.70 -10.28 23.90
C HIS A 247 2.15 -10.23 23.91
N GLN A 248 1.54 -9.67 24.96
CA GLN A 248 0.07 -9.56 25.05
C GLN A 248 -0.48 -8.53 24.06
N LEU A 249 0.23 -7.41 23.86
CA LEU A 249 -0.13 -6.38 22.88
C LEU A 249 -0.05 -6.97 21.47
N LEU A 250 1.09 -7.60 21.12
CA LEU A 250 1.28 -8.25 19.82
C LEU A 250 0.20 -9.31 19.53
N GLU A 251 -0.12 -10.17 20.50
CA GLU A 251 -1.17 -11.17 20.32
C GLU A 251 -2.55 -10.54 20.09
N ARG A 252 -2.91 -9.53 20.91
CA ARG A 252 -4.17 -8.79 20.77
C ARG A 252 -4.26 -8.12 19.41
N ASP A 253 -3.22 -7.38 19.04
CA ASP A 253 -3.20 -6.50 17.88
C ASP A 253 -3.11 -7.28 16.57
N LEU A 254 -2.38 -8.41 16.54
CA LEU A 254 -2.38 -9.33 15.40
C LEU A 254 -3.76 -9.96 15.19
N ARG A 255 -4.44 -10.39 16.26
CA ARG A 255 -5.80 -10.96 16.14
C ARG A 255 -6.79 -9.91 15.65
N TYR A 256 -6.72 -8.70 16.21
CA TYR A 256 -7.54 -7.57 15.80
C TYR A 256 -7.30 -7.21 14.32
N ALA A 257 -6.03 -7.03 13.93
CA ALA A 257 -5.64 -6.70 12.58
C ALA A 257 -6.08 -7.79 11.59
N TRP A 258 -5.78 -9.06 11.89
CA TRP A 258 -6.15 -10.19 11.04
C TRP A 258 -7.65 -10.24 10.79
N TRP A 259 -8.46 -10.17 11.86
CA TRP A 259 -9.90 -10.27 11.74
C TRP A 259 -10.49 -9.15 10.89
N ASN A 260 -10.11 -7.90 11.15
CA ASN A 260 -10.63 -6.76 10.39
C ASN A 260 -10.23 -6.82 8.91
N ASN A 261 -8.96 -7.12 8.63
CA ASN A 261 -8.45 -7.24 7.27
C ASN A 261 -9.11 -8.38 6.50
N HIS A 262 -9.21 -9.58 7.11
CA HIS A 262 -9.90 -10.72 6.52
C HIS A 262 -11.37 -10.38 6.20
N ARG A 263 -12.09 -9.77 7.15
CA ARG A 263 -13.52 -9.48 6.98
C ARG A 263 -13.81 -8.45 5.88
N VAL A 264 -12.84 -7.60 5.54
CA VAL A 264 -12.98 -6.62 4.46
C VAL A 264 -12.35 -7.09 3.16
N VAL A 265 -11.05 -7.37 3.15
CA VAL A 265 -10.32 -7.64 1.91
C VAL A 265 -10.76 -8.98 1.32
N ASP A 266 -10.76 -10.06 2.09
CA ASP A 266 -11.13 -11.38 1.58
C ASP A 266 -12.58 -11.40 1.06
N ALA A 267 -13.50 -10.82 1.84
CA ALA A 267 -14.91 -10.77 1.47
C ALA A 267 -15.18 -9.91 0.22
N ALA A 268 -14.62 -8.70 0.15
CA ALA A 268 -14.83 -7.79 -0.97
C ALA A 268 -14.22 -8.34 -2.26
N ILE A 269 -12.99 -8.85 -2.17
CA ILE A 269 -12.23 -9.30 -3.34
C ILE A 269 -12.73 -10.64 -3.84
N GLY A 270 -13.06 -11.57 -2.94
CA GLY A 270 -13.77 -12.78 -3.29
C GLY A 270 -15.04 -12.46 -4.07
N THR A 271 -15.83 -11.47 -3.63
CA THR A 271 -17.02 -11.03 -4.36
C THR A 271 -16.68 -10.44 -5.73
N PHE A 272 -15.68 -9.56 -5.83
CA PHE A 272 -15.31 -8.92 -7.11
C PHE A 272 -14.81 -9.95 -8.14
N ILE A 273 -13.97 -10.90 -7.71
CA ILE A 273 -13.48 -11.96 -8.59
C ILE A 273 -14.61 -12.93 -8.94
N GLU A 274 -15.34 -13.45 -7.95
CA GLU A 274 -16.36 -14.48 -8.16
C GLU A 274 -17.63 -13.98 -8.84
N TYR A 275 -17.91 -12.68 -8.87
CA TYR A 275 -19.11 -12.15 -9.53
C TYR A 275 -18.78 -11.20 -10.67
N GLY A 276 -17.57 -10.63 -10.71
CA GLY A 276 -17.12 -9.75 -11.79
C GLY A 276 -16.47 -10.44 -12.97
N THR A 277 -15.91 -11.63 -12.78
CA THR A 277 -15.31 -12.37 -13.89
C THR A 277 -16.36 -13.12 -14.71
N LYS A 278 -16.17 -13.12 -16.04
CA LYS A 278 -16.92 -13.97 -16.99
C LYS A 278 -16.12 -15.21 -17.37
N ASP A 279 -14.81 -15.06 -17.63
CA ASP A 279 -13.93 -16.22 -17.82
C ASP A 279 -13.49 -16.77 -16.47
N ARG A 280 -13.77 -18.06 -16.22
CA ARG A 280 -13.49 -18.77 -14.95
C ARG A 280 -12.76 -20.10 -15.16
N ARG A 281 -12.17 -20.31 -16.34
CA ARG A 281 -11.48 -21.56 -16.66
C ARG A 281 -10.34 -21.82 -15.66
N LYS A 282 -10.11 -23.08 -15.29
CA LYS A 282 -9.08 -23.46 -14.29
C LYS A 282 -7.72 -23.79 -14.92
N ASP A 283 -7.71 -23.99 -16.23
CA ASP A 283 -6.61 -24.45 -17.07
C ASP A 283 -6.05 -23.32 -17.96
N ARG A 284 -6.07 -22.08 -17.45
CA ARG A 284 -5.50 -20.92 -18.14
C ARG A 284 -3.97 -20.92 -18.06
#